data_AF-A0AAN8AS21-F1
#
_entry.id   AF-A0AAN8AS21-F1
#
_cell.length_a   1.000
_cell.length_b   1.000
_cell.length_c   1.000
_cell.angle_alpha   90.00
_cell.angle_beta   90.00
_cell.angle_gamma   90.00
#
_symmetry.space_group_name_H-M   'P 1'
#
loop_
_entity.id
_entity.type
_entity.pdbx_description
1 polymer ?
#
loop_
_entity_poly.entity_id
_entity_poly.type
_entity_poly.pdbx_seq_one_letter_code
_entity_poly.pdbx_strand_id
1 'polypeptide(L)'
;MRYYLIHSGCPTDHGHVSMVENGQSLHARFSALLFPLHGGNPYVFLHCTLRLCDKRNRNCEPSCRRRTYRSVDNTNQLHPVTIGPIKLE
;
A
#
# COMPACT_ATOMS: atom_id res chain seq x y z
N MET A 1 9.90 -10.78 9.50
CA MET A 1 9.11 -9.62 9.99
C MET A 1 8.42 -8.96 8.81
N ARG A 2 7.25 -8.33 9.00
CA ARG A 2 6.53 -7.58 7.97
C ARG A 2 6.25 -6.18 8.49
N TYR A 3 6.45 -5.17 7.65
CA TYR A 3 6.11 -3.78 7.95
C TYR A 3 5.12 -3.29 6.91
N TYR A 4 3.97 -2.78 7.36
CA TYR A 4 2.92 -2.31 6.46
C TYR A 4 3.12 -0.83 6.18
N LEU A 5 3.41 -0.49 4.91
CA LEU A 5 3.49 0.89 4.46
C LEU A 5 2.09 1.47 4.18
N ILE A 6 1.20 0.64 3.65
CA ILE A 6 -0.15 1.01 3.23
C ILE A 6 -1.12 -0.03 3.77
N HIS A 7 -2.16 0.41 4.45
CA HIS A 7 -3.23 -0.44 4.95
C HIS A 7 -4.58 0.08 4.43
N SER A 8 -5.36 -0.80 3.80
CA SER A 8 -6.67 -0.45 3.21
C SER A 8 -6.62 0.75 2.25
N GLY A 9 -5.52 0.90 1.51
CA GLY A 9 -5.31 1.98 0.55
C GLY A 9 -4.81 3.32 1.15
N CYS A 10 -4.61 3.38 2.47
CA CYS A 10 -4.12 4.55 3.18
C CYS A 10 -2.71 4.34 3.72
N PRO A 11 -1.87 5.39 3.77
CA PRO A 11 -0.54 5.29 4.37
C PRO A 11 -0.67 5.01 5.87
N THR A 12 0.17 4.13 6.40
CA THR A 12 0.21 3.85 7.85
C THR A 12 0.90 4.95 8.62
N ASP A 13 1.87 5.62 7.99
CA ASP A 13 2.59 6.77 8.51
C ASP A 13 2.77 7.84 7.43
N HIS A 14 2.13 8.98 7.62
CA HIS A 14 2.17 10.11 6.68
C HIS A 14 3.55 10.80 6.61
N GLY A 15 4.43 10.59 7.59
CA GLY A 15 5.78 11.15 7.57
C GLY A 15 6.74 10.37 6.66
N HIS A 16 6.50 9.07 6.50
CA HIS A 16 7.38 8.17 5.75
C HIS A 16 6.75 7.60 4.48
N VAL A 17 5.43 7.63 4.34
CA VAL A 17 4.71 7.08 3.19
C VAL A 17 3.76 8.14 2.63
N SER A 18 3.89 8.41 1.33
CA SER A 18 3.03 9.33 0.60
C SER A 18 2.27 8.59 -0.50
N MET A 19 0.94 8.75 -0.49
CA MET A 19 0.06 8.27 -1.55
C MET A 19 -0.06 9.33 -2.62
N VAL A 20 0.58 9.10 -3.78
CA VAL A 20 0.53 10.03 -4.91
C VAL A 20 -0.71 9.79 -5.76
N GLU A 21 -1.07 8.52 -5.95
CA GLU A 21 -2.23 8.12 -6.74
C GLU A 21 -2.77 6.77 -6.28
N ASN A 22 -4.08 6.69 -6.01
CA ASN A 22 -4.76 5.43 -5.69
C ASN A 22 -6.26 5.49 -5.99
N GLY A 23 -6.72 4.72 -6.98
CA GLY A 23 -8.13 4.68 -7.38
C GLY A 23 -8.57 5.81 -8.31
N GLN A 24 -7.67 6.74 -8.66
CA GLN A 24 -7.92 7.85 -9.58
C GLN A 24 -7.71 7.47 -11.06
N SER A 25 -6.85 6.50 -11.36
CA SER A 25 -6.67 5.95 -12.71
C SER A 25 -6.54 4.42 -12.70
N LEU A 26 -5.97 3.85 -13.75
CA LEU A 26 -5.58 2.44 -13.84
C LEU A 26 -4.22 2.16 -13.18
N HIS A 27 -3.57 3.18 -12.62
CA HIS A 27 -2.30 3.08 -11.93
C HIS A 27 -2.44 3.42 -10.44
N ALA A 28 -1.52 2.88 -9.66
CA ALA A 28 -1.31 3.24 -8.26
C ALA A 28 0.14 3.65 -8.08
N ARG A 29 0.38 4.81 -7.47
CA ARG A 29 1.72 5.35 -7.24
C ARG A 29 1.83 5.86 -5.81
N PHE A 30 2.90 5.45 -5.15
CA PHE A 30 3.23 5.89 -3.80
C PHE A 30 4.74 6.04 -3.68
N SER A 31 5.18 6.81 -2.70
CA SER A 31 6.57 6.86 -2.28
C SER A 31 6.66 6.45 -0.81
N ALA A 32 7.76 5.80 -0.45
CA ALA A 32 8.02 5.38 0.91
C ALA A 32 9.51 5.52 1.24
N LEU A 33 9.79 5.99 2.45
CA LEU A 33 11.11 5.93 3.05
C LEU A 33 11.26 4.56 3.73
N LEU A 34 12.22 3.78 3.26
CA LEU A 34 12.55 2.47 3.83
C LEU A 34 13.81 2.62 4.68
N PHE A 35 13.75 2.12 5.91
CA PHE A 35 14.88 2.15 6.83
C PHE A 35 15.40 0.74 7.07
N PRO A 36 16.73 0.56 7.23
CA PRO A 36 17.30 -0.72 7.61
C PRO A 36 16.67 -1.20 8.91
N LEU A 37 16.12 -2.43 8.91
CA LEU A 37 15.72 -3.10 10.14
C LEU A 37 16.99 -3.38 10.94
N HIS A 38 17.07 -2.88 12.18
CA HIS A 38 18.27 -2.97 13.02
C HIS A 38 18.84 -4.40 13.06
N GLY A 39 20.10 -4.56 12.63
CA GLY A 39 20.86 -5.82 12.73
C GLY A 39 20.44 -6.95 11.77
N GLY A 40 19.63 -6.67 10.74
CA GLY A 40 19.10 -7.66 9.81
C GLY A 40 19.72 -7.67 8.40
N ASN A 41 19.17 -8.53 7.55
CA ASN A 41 19.48 -8.58 6.11
C ASN A 41 19.16 -7.22 5.45
N PRO A 42 20.11 -6.60 4.71
CA PRO A 42 19.89 -5.30 4.07
C PRO A 42 18.92 -5.36 2.89
N TYR A 43 18.54 -6.56 2.45
CA TYR A 43 17.60 -6.78 1.37
C TYR A 43 16.17 -6.90 1.88
N VAL A 44 15.27 -6.12 1.27
CA VAL A 44 13.83 -6.19 1.54
C VAL A 44 13.05 -6.57 0.29
N PHE A 45 11.91 -7.21 0.50
CA PHE A 45 10.92 -7.48 -0.54
C PHE A 45 9.68 -6.64 -0.25
N LEU A 46 9.21 -5.95 -1.27
CA LEU A 46 7.99 -5.16 -1.21
C LEU A 46 6.86 -5.99 -1.80
N HIS A 47 5.81 -6.20 -1.00
CA HIS A 47 4.61 -6.91 -1.43
C HIS A 47 3.43 -5.94 -1.46
N CYS A 48 2.82 -5.77 -2.64
CA CYS A 48 1.63 -4.96 -2.83
C CYS A 48 0.46 -5.86 -3.20
N THR A 49 -0.69 -5.63 -2.58
CA THR A 49 -1.92 -6.28 -3.02
C THR A 49 -2.85 -5.27 -3.66
N LEU A 50 -3.37 -5.61 -4.83
CA LEU A 50 -4.21 -4.73 -5.63
C LEU A 50 -5.68 -5.15 -5.56
N ARG A 51 -6.57 -4.21 -5.80
CA ARG A 51 -8.02 -4.46 -5.87
C ARG A 51 -8.58 -3.72 -7.08
N LEU A 52 -9.33 -4.44 -7.92
CA LEU A 52 -10.09 -3.80 -9.00
C LEU A 52 -11.30 -3.07 -8.43
N CYS A 53 -11.60 -1.89 -8.99
CA CYS A 53 -12.73 -1.08 -8.56
C CYS A 53 -13.51 -0.57 -9.77
N ASP A 54 -14.83 -0.75 -9.75
CA ASP A 54 -15.74 -0.20 -10.74
C ASP A 54 -16.23 1.19 -10.28
N LYS A 55 -15.71 2.23 -10.94
CA LYS A 55 -16.03 3.64 -10.67
C LYS A 55 -17.49 4.00 -10.92
N ARG A 56 -18.24 3.21 -11.69
CA ARG A 56 -19.67 3.49 -11.97
C ARG A 56 -20.55 3.29 -10.75
N ASN A 57 -20.17 2.34 -9.89
CA ASN A 57 -21.00 1.86 -8.80
C ASN A 57 -20.44 2.19 -7.41
N ARG A 58 -19.14 2.51 -7.30
CA ARG A 58 -18.46 2.71 -6.02
C ARG A 58 -17.43 3.83 -6.09
N ASN A 59 -17.21 4.51 -4.97
CA ASN A 59 -16.05 5.39 -4.85
C ASN A 59 -14.78 4.54 -4.73
N CYS A 60 -13.86 4.73 -5.67
CA CYS A 60 -12.62 3.96 -5.75
C CYS A 60 -11.46 4.58 -4.97
N GLU A 61 -11.54 5.89 -4.71
CA GLU A 61 -10.52 6.59 -3.93
C GLU A 61 -10.73 6.31 -2.43
N PRO A 62 -9.70 5.82 -1.71
CA PRO A 62 -9.82 5.53 -0.30
C PRO A 62 -9.97 6.82 0.52
N SER A 63 -10.88 6.81 1.50
CA SER A 63 -11.03 7.92 2.43
C SER A 63 -10.13 7.72 3.65
N CYS A 64 -8.97 8.37 3.64
CA CYS A 64 -7.99 8.30 4.74
C CYS A 64 -8.32 9.31 5.85
N ARG A 65 -9.49 9.17 6.47
CA ARG A 65 -9.85 9.90 7.69
C ARG A 65 -9.38 9.12 8.92
N ARG A 66 -9.08 9.82 10.03
CA ARG A 66 -8.60 9.20 11.29
C ARG A 66 -9.53 8.11 11.88
N ARG A 67 -10.79 8.01 11.43
CA ARG A 67 -11.64 6.85 11.74
C ARG A 67 -11.37 5.75 10.73
N THR A 68 -10.79 4.66 11.22
CA THR A 68 -10.67 3.40 10.50
C THR A 68 -12.07 2.93 10.07
N TYR A 69 -12.35 2.98 8.76
CA TYR A 69 -13.56 2.37 8.22
C TYR A 69 -13.45 0.85 8.41
N ARG A 70 -14.54 0.18 8.84
CA ARG A 70 -14.53 -1.28 8.91
C ARG A 70 -14.30 -1.81 7.50
N SER A 71 -13.24 -2.60 7.30
CA SER A 71 -12.97 -3.23 6.02
C SER A 71 -14.15 -4.13 5.65
N VAL A 72 -14.88 -3.78 4.59
CA VAL A 72 -15.76 -4.75 3.94
C VAL A 72 -14.84 -5.63 3.10
N ASP A 73 -14.69 -6.88 3.52
CA ASP A 73 -13.90 -7.87 2.80
C ASP A 73 -14.44 -7.95 1.37
N ASN A 74 -13.64 -7.53 0.39
CA ASN A 74 -14.08 -7.38 -0.99
C ASN A 74 -13.31 -8.42 -1.78
N THR A 75 -14.05 -9.43 -2.25
CA THR A 75 -13.64 -10.65 -2.95
C THR A 75 -12.88 -10.45 -4.27
N ASN A 76 -12.46 -9.21 -4.60
CA ASN A 76 -11.79 -8.84 -5.85
C ASN A 76 -10.31 -8.48 -5.64
N GLN A 77 -9.68 -9.07 -4.61
CA GLN A 77 -8.27 -8.89 -4.32
C GLN A 77 -7.43 -9.69 -5.33
N LEU A 78 -6.58 -9.01 -6.06
CA LEU A 78 -5.66 -9.61 -7.02
C LEU A 78 -4.45 -10.22 -6.30
N HIS A 79 -3.74 -11.11 -6.98
CA HIS A 79 -2.50 -11.69 -6.48
C HIS A 79 -1.48 -10.60 -6.11
N PRO A 80 -0.71 -10.81 -5.02
CA PRO A 80 0.26 -9.83 -4.57
C PRO A 80 1.41 -9.68 -5.58
N VAL A 81 1.66 -8.43 -6.00
CA VAL A 81 2.83 -8.05 -6.77
C VAL A 81 4.01 -7.98 -5.81
N THR A 82 5.11 -8.64 -6.15
CA THR A 82 6.33 -8.64 -5.35
C THR A 82 7.45 -7.97 -6.11
N ILE A 83 8.11 -7.01 -5.47
CA ILE A 83 9.26 -6.29 -6.00
C ILE A 83 10.45 -6.53 -5.07
N GLY A 84 11.57 -6.96 -5.62
CA GLY A 84 12.81 -7.11 -4.87
C GLY A 84 13.70 -8.24 -5.38
N PRO A 85 14.84 -8.47 -4.71
CA PRO A 85 15.26 -7.78 -3.49
C PRO A 85 15.69 -6.31 -3.72
N ILE A 86 15.37 -5.43 -2.77
CA ILE A 86 15.84 -4.03 -2.73
C ILE A 86 16.88 -3.92 -1.63
N LYS A 87 18.09 -3.51 -1.98
CA LYS A 87 19.14 -3.24 -0.99
C LYS A 87 18.88 -1.88 -0.34
N LEU A 88 18.78 -1.85 0.98
CA LEU A 88 18.75 -0.62 1.77
C LEU A 88 20.19 -0.18 2.01
N GLU A 89 20.51 1.06 1.65
CA GLU A 89 21.82 1.69 1.87
C GLU A 89 21.75 2.73 2.97
#